data_AF-A0A9D1ETU8-F1
#
_entry.id   AF-A0A9D1ETU8-F1
#
_cell.length_a   1.000
_cell.length_b   1.000
_cell.length_c   1.000
_cell.angle_alpha   90.00
_cell.angle_beta   90.00
_cell.angle_gamma   90.00
#
_symmetry.space_group_name_H-M   'P 1'
#
loop_
_entity.id
_entity.type
_entity.pdbx_description
1 polymer ?
#
loop_
_entity_poly.entity_id
_entity_poly.type
_entity_poly.pdbx_seq_one_letter_code
_entity_poly.pdbx_strand_id
1 'polypeptide(L)' 'MKNRLEEIRKSRGIRQEELASALEVSRQTIGSLENGRYNPSILLAFKIARYFDMKIEDIFIYEEDLP' A
#
# COMPACT_ATOMS: atom_id res chain seq x y z
N MET A 1 1.98 2.07 12.45
CA MET A 1 1.72 1.14 11.32
C MET A 1 2.89 1.21 10.36
N LYS A 2 3.62 0.11 10.21
CA LYS A 2 4.71 -0.02 9.24
C LYS A 2 4.11 -0.36 7.87
N ASN A 3 4.40 0.47 6.88
CA ASN A 3 3.93 0.31 5.50
C ASN A 3 5.03 -0.28 4.61
N ARG A 4 4.77 -1.44 3.99
CA ARG A 4 5.70 -2.12 3.06
C ARG A 4 5.35 -1.95 1.59
N LEU A 5 4.35 -1.13 1.26
CA LEU A 5 3.85 -0.97 -0.10
C LEU A 5 4.96 -0.59 -1.10
N GLU A 6 5.84 0.34 -0.73
CA GLU A 6 6.93 0.77 -1.63
C GLU A 6 7.92 -0.36 -1.91
N GLU A 7 8.32 -1.09 -0.87
CA GLU A 7 9.21 -2.25 -0.97
C GLU A 7 8.61 -3.31 -1.90
N ILE A 8 7.35 -3.69 -1.65
CA ILE A 8 6.62 -4.69 -2.44
C ILE A 8 6.49 -4.22 -3.89
N ARG A 9 6.05 -2.98 -4.12
CA ARG A 9 5.89 -2.43 -5.47
C ARG A 9 7.21 -2.46 -6.24
N LYS A 10 8.31 -2.00 -5.63
CA LYS A 10 9.65 -2.01 -6.25
C LYS A 10 10.14 -3.44 -6.52
N SER A 11 9.89 -4.39 -5.61
CA SER A 11 10.28 -5.80 -5.80
C SER A 11 9.61 -6.46 -7.01
N ARG A 12 8.43 -5.96 -7.40
CA ARG A 12 7.67 -6.42 -8.59
C ARG A 12 7.97 -5.59 -9.85
N GLY A 13 8.87 -4.60 -9.77
CA GLY A 13 9.21 -3.73 -10.91
C GLY A 13 8.11 -2.74 -11.31
N ILE A 14 7.14 -2.48 -10.44
CA ILE A 14 5.95 -1.68 -10.74
C ILE A 14 6.22 -0.21 -10.43
N ARG A 15 5.81 0.72 -11.29
CA ARG A 15 5.89 2.17 -11.04
C ARG A 15 4.67 2.66 -10.26
N GLN A 16 4.80 3.78 -9.56
CA GLN A 16 3.67 4.38 -8.83
C GLN A 16 2.47 4.68 -9.75
N GLU A 17 2.73 5.13 -10.98
CA GLU A 17 1.70 5.42 -11.97
C GLU A 17 0.90 4.16 -12.33
N GLU A 18 1.58 3.04 -12.55
CA GLU A 18 0.96 1.77 -12.93
C GLU A 18 0.07 1.23 -11.80
N LEU A 19 0.57 1.28 -10.56
CA LEU A 19 -0.21 0.90 -9.39
C LEU A 19 -1.40 1.84 -9.19
N ALA A 20 -1.22 3.14 -9.40
CA ALA A 20 -2.28 4.13 -9.27
C ALA A 20 -3.40 3.88 -10.28
N SER A 21 -3.05 3.63 -11.56
CA SER A 21 -4.00 3.27 -12.61
C SER A 21 -4.75 1.98 -12.28
N ALA A 22 -4.06 0.94 -11.82
CA ALA A 22 -4.68 -0.33 -11.47
C ALA A 22 -5.66 -0.25 -10.30
N LEU A 23 -5.44 0.69 -9.37
CA LEU A 23 -6.28 0.87 -8.18
C LEU A 23 -7.33 1.98 -8.34
N GLU A 24 -7.33 2.67 -9.50
CA GLU A 24 -8.19 3.82 -9.82
C GLU A 24 -8.00 4.99 -8.85
N VAL A 25 -6.74 5.30 -8.52
CA VAL A 25 -6.37 6.42 -7.66
C VAL A 25 -5.32 7.29 -8.35
N SER A 26 -5.03 8.46 -7.78
CA SER A 26 -3.97 9.31 -8.32
C SER A 26 -2.57 8.75 -7.98
N ARG A 27 -1.57 9.05 -8.81
CA ARG A 27 -0.16 8.78 -8.47
C ARG A 27 0.24 9.38 -7.13
N GLN A 28 -0.29 10.56 -6.80
CA GLN A 28 -0.06 11.23 -5.52
C GLN A 28 -0.64 10.44 -4.34
N THR A 29 -1.76 9.75 -4.53
CA THR A 29 -2.37 8.86 -3.53
C THR A 29 -1.40 7.73 -3.17
N ILE A 30 -0.79 7.08 -4.18
CA ILE A 30 0.23 6.04 -3.96
C ILE A 30 1.47 6.62 -3.28
N GLY A 31 2.01 7.72 -3.81
CA GLY A 31 3.21 8.33 -3.23
C GLY A 31 3.00 8.82 -1.80
N SER A 32 1.85 9.38 -1.46
CA SER A 32 1.54 9.79 -0.08
C SER A 32 1.34 8.59 0.85
N LEU A 33 0.80 7.48 0.33
CA LEU A 33 0.66 6.24 1.10
C LEU A 33 2.03 5.63 1.41
N GLU A 34 2.88 5.47 0.40
CA GLU A 34 4.25 4.96 0.53
C GLU A 34 5.11 5.77 1.51
N ASN A 35 4.97 7.09 1.48
CA ASN A 35 5.67 7.98 2.42
C ASN A 35 5.02 8.06 3.81
N GLY A 36 3.97 7.27 4.09
CA GLY A 36 3.31 7.24 5.39
C GLY A 36 2.54 8.51 5.76
N ARG A 37 2.19 9.36 4.79
CA ARG A 37 1.47 10.62 5.04
C ARG A 37 0.01 10.41 5.48
N TYR A 38 -0.56 9.25 5.18
CA TYR A 38 -1.89 8.85 5.63
C TYR A 38 -2.04 7.33 5.60
N ASN A 39 -3.00 6.80 6.36
CA ASN A 39 -3.37 5.39 6.35
C ASN A 39 -4.38 5.11 5.23
N PRO A 40 -4.27 3.99 4.51
CA PRO A 40 -5.23 3.67 3.45
C PRO A 40 -6.63 3.49 4.04
N SER A 41 -7.66 3.83 3.29
CA SER A 41 -9.01 3.40 3.63
C SER A 41 -9.09 1.87 3.58
N ILE A 42 -10.03 1.26 4.29
CA ILE A 42 -10.25 -0.19 4.26
C ILE A 42 -10.40 -0.70 2.82
N LEU A 43 -11.15 0.01 1.98
CA LEU A 43 -11.33 -0.34 0.57
C LEU A 43 -10.02 -0.30 -0.22
N LEU A 44 -9.19 0.74 -0.02
CA LEU A 44 -7.90 0.84 -0.69
C LEU A 44 -6.94 -0.25 -0.22
N ALA A 45 -6.93 -0.58 1.08
CA ALA A 45 -6.15 -1.68 1.63
C ALA A 45 -6.53 -3.03 0.98
N PHE A 46 -7.83 -3.31 0.85
CA PHE A 46 -8.31 -4.51 0.14
C PHE A 46 -7.94 -4.52 -1.35
N LYS A 47 -8.08 -3.39 -2.05
CA LYS A 47 -7.68 -3.29 -3.47
C LYS A 47 -6.17 -3.59 -3.63
N ILE A 48 -5.34 -3.03 -2.76
CA ILE A 48 -3.89 -3.25 -2.75
C ILE A 48 -3.54 -4.71 -2.43
N ALA A 49 -4.12 -5.27 -1.37
CA ALA A 49 -3.94 -6.67 -0.98
C ALA A 49 -4.29 -7.62 -2.12
N ARG A 50 -5.43 -7.42 -2.78
CA ARG A 50 -5.85 -8.21 -3.94
C ARG A 50 -4.90 -8.04 -5.13
N TYR A 51 -4.44 -6.81 -5.41
CA TYR A 51 -3.53 -6.55 -6.52
C TYR A 51 -2.21 -7.31 -6.39
N PHE A 52 -1.68 -7.43 -5.17
CA PHE A 52 -0.43 -8.14 -4.91
C PHE A 52 -0.59 -9.62 -4.55
N ASP A 53 -1.82 -10.12 -4.44
CA ASP A 53 -2.16 -11.45 -3.93
C ASP A 53 -1.54 -11.72 -2.54
N MET A 54 -1.77 -10.77 -1.62
CA MET A 54 -1.21 -10.78 -0.26
C MET A 54 -2.30 -10.44 0.75
N LYS A 55 -2.08 -10.73 2.04
CA LYS A 55 -2.97 -10.24 3.09
C LYS A 55 -2.70 -8.76 3.36
N ILE A 56 -3.68 -8.06 3.92
CA ILE A 56 -3.52 -6.64 4.28
C ILE A 56 -2.37 -6.50 5.29
N GLU A 57 -2.28 -7.42 6.23
CA GLU A 57 -1.31 -7.46 7.34
C GLU A 57 0.13 -7.71 6.85
N ASP A 58 0.30 -8.31 5.67
CA ASP A 58 1.63 -8.49 5.06
C ASP A 58 2.19 -7.17 4.47
N ILE A 59 1.28 -6.23 4.17
CA ILE A 59 1.57 -4.94 3.51
C ILE A 59 1.55 -3.80 4.52
N PHE A 60 0.55 -3.78 5.40
CA PHE A 60 0.28 -2.74 6.39
C PHE A 60 0.31 -3.37 7.78
N ILE A 61 1.49 -3.35 8.40
CA ILE A 61 1.73 -3.99 9.68
C ILE A 61 1.30 -3.01 10.79
N TYR A 62 0.22 -3.35 11.48
CA TYR A 62 -0.15 -2.65 12.71
C TYR A 62 0.77 -3.13 13.82
N GLU A 63 1.72 -2.29 14.20
CA GLU A 63 2.46 -2.44 15.44
C GLU A 63 1.56 -1.84 16.53
N GLU A 64 0.82 -2.71 17.20
CA GLU A 64 0.18 -2.37 18.47
C GLU A 64 1.34 -2.10 19.44
N ASP A 65 1.35 -0.94 20.11
CA ASP A 65 2.25 -0.73 21.25
C ASP A 65 1.84 -1.78 22.30
N LEU A 66 2.44 -2.97 22.23
CA LEU A 66 2.31 -3.98 23.25
C LEU A 66 2.82 -3.35 24.56
N PRO A 67 2.02 -3.35 25.64
CA PRO A 67 2.35 -2.68 26.89
C PRO A 67 3.64 -3.19 27.54
#